data_AF-A0A7S3ML84-F1
#
_entry.id   AF-A0A7S3ML84-F1
#
_cell.length_a   1.000
_cell.length_b   1.000
_cell.length_c   1.000
_cell.angle_alpha   90.00
_cell.angle_beta   90.00
_cell.angle_gamma   90.00
#
_symmetry.space_group_name_H-M   'P 1'
#
loop_
_entity.id
_entity.type
_entity.pdbx_description
1 polymer ?
#
loop_
_entity_poly.entity_id
_entity_poly.type
_entity_poly.pdbx_seq_one_letter_code
_entity_poly.pdbx_strand_id
1 'polypeptide(L)'
;MNAQIIDEQGCFLSKAFLIRYCEEEVEVNDIVLFRAELDAEPEYLQTDFFLEVDLFFSDLSNLGGPEKWQQHVDEFENNAIFKKVSTQTFKLRGVAQGLCEFVPVTFQDQYFSLLKIQVWSVLLDFRFRLKQ
;
A
#
# COMPACT_ATOMS: atom_id res chain seq x y z
N MET A 1 14.11 -0.95 -5.99
CA MET A 1 13.42 -1.82 -5.00
C MET A 1 12.15 -2.35 -5.62
N ASN A 2 12.01 -3.67 -5.69
CA ASN A 2 10.86 -4.33 -6.31
C ASN A 2 9.64 -4.36 -5.40
N ALA A 3 8.47 -4.47 -6.01
CA ALA A 3 7.23 -4.70 -5.28
C ALA A 3 7.29 -6.05 -4.54
N GLN A 4 6.78 -6.09 -3.30
CA GLN A 4 6.80 -7.28 -2.46
C GLN A 4 5.68 -7.27 -1.41
N ILE A 5 5.22 -8.46 -1.05
CA ILE A 5 4.32 -8.67 0.09
C ILE A 5 5.17 -8.87 1.34
N ILE A 6 4.78 -8.23 2.44
CA ILE A 6 5.39 -8.38 3.75
C ILE A 6 4.40 -9.15 4.62
N ASP A 7 4.44 -10.49 4.51
CA ASP A 7 3.44 -11.40 5.08
C ASP A 7 3.25 -11.21 6.59
N GLU A 8 4.33 -11.02 7.34
CA GLU A 8 4.31 -10.85 8.80
C GLU A 8 3.51 -9.61 9.25
N GLN A 9 3.39 -8.61 8.37
CA GLN A 9 2.72 -7.35 8.64
C GLN A 9 1.37 -7.25 7.92
N GLY A 10 1.04 -8.20 7.03
CA GLY A 10 -0.13 -8.10 6.16
C GLY A 10 -0.08 -6.89 5.24
N CYS A 11 1.12 -6.47 4.83
CA CYS A 11 1.34 -5.26 4.04
C CYS A 11 1.85 -5.58 2.64
N PHE A 12 1.68 -4.63 1.73
CA PHE A 12 2.30 -4.64 0.42
C PHE A 12 3.15 -3.39 0.23
N LEU A 13 4.38 -3.59 -0.23
CA LEU A 13 5.28 -2.53 -0.63
C LEU A 13 5.30 -2.48 -2.15
N SER A 14 4.94 -1.33 -2.73
CA SER A 14 4.99 -1.14 -4.18
C SER A 14 6.43 -1.00 -4.68
N LYS A 15 6.60 -1.06 -5.99
CA LYS A 15 7.89 -0.75 -6.62
C LYS A 15 8.26 0.71 -6.36
N ALA A 16 9.50 0.95 -5.95
CA ALA A 16 10.03 2.31 -5.86
C ALA A 16 10.28 2.89 -7.26
N PHE A 17 9.96 4.16 -7.44
CA PHE A 17 10.19 4.90 -8.68
C PHE A 17 10.85 6.24 -8.41
N LEU A 18 11.56 6.74 -9.42
CA LEU A 18 12.23 8.04 -9.36
C LEU A 18 11.27 9.12 -9.84
N ILE A 19 11.09 10.17 -9.04
CA ILE A 19 10.34 11.37 -9.44
C ILE A 19 11.35 12.41 -9.92
N ARG A 20 11.21 12.87 -11.16
CA ARG A 20 12.09 13.91 -11.75
C ARG A 20 11.40 15.26 -11.84
N TYR A 21 10.08 15.25 -12.01
CA TYR A 21 9.28 16.44 -12.23
C TYR A 21 8.14 16.51 -11.21
N CYS A 22 7.71 17.73 -10.88
CA CYS A 22 6.62 17.94 -9.92
C CYS A 22 5.27 17.38 -10.40
N GLU A 23 5.06 17.34 -11.72
CA GLU A 23 3.87 16.79 -12.36
C GLU A 23 4.29 15.55 -13.17
N GLU A 24 4.29 14.40 -12.52
CA GLU A 24 4.65 13.11 -13.11
C GLU A 24 3.57 12.09 -12.74
N GLU A 25 2.99 11.42 -13.75
CA GLU A 25 2.08 10.29 -13.53
C GLU A 25 2.87 9.00 -13.72
N VAL A 26 2.79 8.11 -12.72
CA VAL A 26 3.49 6.83 -12.71
C VAL A 26 2.47 5.71 -12.63
N GLU A 27 2.61 4.73 -13.53
CA GLU A 27 1.79 3.53 -13.49
C GLU A 27 2.31 2.58 -12.40
N VAL A 28 1.51 2.40 -11.35
CA VAL A 28 1.77 1.38 -10.32
C VAL A 28 1.34 0.00 -10.83
N ASN A 29 0.12 -0.12 -11.37
CA ASN A 29 -0.45 -1.34 -12.00
C ASN A 29 -0.30 -2.64 -11.17
N ASP A 30 -0.23 -2.52 -9.85
CA ASP A 30 -0.13 -3.65 -8.95
C ASP A 30 -1.52 -4.17 -8.56
N ILE A 31 -1.66 -5.50 -8.49
CA ILE A 31 -2.84 -6.18 -7.96
C ILE A 31 -2.39 -7.02 -6.77
N VAL A 32 -3.03 -6.79 -5.63
CA VAL A 32 -2.70 -7.46 -4.38
C VAL A 32 -3.94 -8.14 -3.82
N LEU A 33 -3.77 -9.38 -3.36
CA LEU A 33 -4.83 -10.16 -2.73
C LEU A 33 -4.45 -10.44 -1.28
N PHE A 34 -5.26 -9.94 -0.35
CA PHE A 34 -5.17 -10.26 1.06
C PHE A 34 -6.30 -11.21 1.45
N ARG A 35 -5.99 -12.12 2.37
CA ARG A 35 -6.99 -13.00 3.01
C ARG A 35 -7.01 -12.71 4.50
N ALA A 36 -8.17 -12.31 5.00
CA ALA A 36 -8.44 -12.22 6.43
C ALA A 36 -9.35 -13.38 6.86
N GLU A 37 -9.09 -13.96 8.03
CA GLU A 37 -9.99 -14.89 8.70
C GLU A 37 -10.64 -14.15 9.87
N LEU A 38 -11.96 -14.28 10.00
CA LEU A 38 -12.74 -13.70 11.09
C LEU A 38 -13.47 -14.81 11.83
N ASP A 39 -13.53 -14.69 13.16
CA ASP A 39 -14.37 -15.56 13.96
C ASP A 39 -15.85 -15.21 13.71
N ALA A 40 -16.64 -16.22 13.33
CA ALA A 40 -18.07 -16.08 13.04
C ALA A 40 -18.92 -16.02 14.32
N GLU A 41 -18.53 -15.16 15.26
CA GLU A 41 -19.32 -14.84 16.45
C GLU A 41 -20.50 -13.91 16.08
N PRO A 42 -21.51 -13.76 16.95
CA PRO A 42 -22.52 -12.74 16.75
C PRO A 42 -21.87 -11.40 16.42
N GLU A 43 -22.39 -10.71 15.41
CA GLU A 43 -21.90 -9.40 14.96
C GLU A 43 -20.57 -9.39 14.18
N TYR A 44 -20.04 -10.52 13.70
CA TYR A 44 -18.86 -10.54 12.80
C TYR A 44 -19.01 -9.64 11.56
N LEU A 45 -20.24 -9.39 11.12
CA LEU A 45 -20.57 -8.47 10.03
C LEU A 45 -20.29 -7.00 10.34
N GLN A 46 -20.10 -6.66 11.62
CA GLN A 46 -19.75 -5.33 12.12
C GLN A 46 -18.25 -5.18 12.33
N THR A 47 -17.43 -6.19 12.02
CA THR A 47 -15.98 -6.08 12.11
C THR A 47 -15.47 -4.98 11.19
N ASP A 48 -14.72 -4.06 11.79
CA ASP A 48 -14.12 -2.94 11.09
C ASP A 48 -12.82 -3.36 10.41
N PHE A 49 -12.68 -3.00 9.14
CA PHE A 49 -11.43 -3.12 8.41
C PHE A 49 -10.87 -1.74 8.13
N PHE A 50 -9.56 -1.60 8.23
CA PHE A 50 -8.85 -0.36 7.93
C PHE A 50 -7.82 -0.62 6.84
N LEU A 51 -7.83 0.23 5.82
CA LEU A 51 -6.76 0.33 4.83
C LEU A 51 -5.84 1.47 5.24
N GLU A 52 -4.60 1.14 5.58
CA GLU A 52 -3.55 2.12 5.82
C GLU A 52 -2.65 2.22 4.59
N VAL A 53 -2.35 3.45 4.17
CA VAL A 53 -1.48 3.73 3.02
C VAL A 53 -0.40 4.69 3.46
N ASP A 54 0.83 4.18 3.42
CA ASP A 54 2.03 4.91 3.83
C ASP A 54 2.79 5.43 2.60
N LEU A 55 3.09 6.73 2.60
CA LEU A 55 3.97 7.34 1.61
C LEU A 55 5.40 7.34 2.12
N PHE A 56 6.30 6.76 1.35
CA PHE A 56 7.73 6.74 1.61
C PHE A 56 8.47 7.63 0.62
N PHE A 57 9.49 8.33 1.11
CA PHE A 57 10.35 9.18 0.29
C PHE A 57 11.82 8.98 0.66
N SER A 58 12.70 9.07 -0.35
CA SER A 58 14.15 9.08 -0.17
C SER A 58 14.73 10.27 -0.92
N ASP A 59 15.47 11.12 -0.20
CA ASP A 59 16.22 12.22 -0.81
C ASP A 59 17.53 11.71 -1.39
N LEU A 60 17.67 11.83 -2.70
CA LEU A 60 18.81 11.36 -3.47
C LEU A 60 19.96 12.37 -3.55
N SER A 61 19.84 13.55 -2.92
CA SER A 61 20.87 14.60 -2.94
C SER A 61 22.24 14.07 -2.49
N ASN A 62 22.26 13.20 -1.47
CA ASN A 62 23.49 12.58 -0.95
C ASN A 62 24.09 11.51 -1.88
N LEU A 63 23.32 11.02 -2.85
CA LEU A 63 23.76 10.04 -3.85
C LEU A 63 24.09 10.71 -5.20
N GLY A 64 24.27 12.03 -5.21
CA GLY A 64 24.60 12.80 -6.41
C GLY A 64 23.40 13.15 -7.29
N GLY A 65 22.18 13.07 -6.73
CA GLY A 65 20.95 13.54 -7.36
C GLY A 65 20.33 12.58 -8.38
N PRO A 66 19.15 12.94 -8.93
CA PRO A 66 18.38 12.09 -9.83
C PRO A 66 19.07 11.82 -11.18
N GLU A 67 20.04 12.64 -11.57
CA GLU A 67 20.76 12.51 -12.85
C GLU A 67 21.63 11.25 -12.93
N LYS A 68 22.20 10.82 -11.79
CA LYS A 68 23.09 9.65 -11.73
C LYS A 68 22.35 8.32 -11.62
N TRP A 69 21.02 8.35 -11.40
CA TRP A 69 20.22 7.15 -11.20
C TRP A 69 20.36 6.14 -12.33
N GLN A 70 20.29 6.58 -13.59
CA GLN A 70 20.31 5.67 -14.74
C GLN A 70 21.65 4.92 -14.92
N GLN A 71 22.75 5.49 -14.41
CA GLN A 71 24.09 4.93 -14.57
C GLN A 71 24.48 4.03 -13.38
N HIS A 72 23.82 4.19 -12.23
CA HIS A 72 24.18 3.54 -10.98
C HIS A 72 22.97 2.94 -10.25
N VAL A 73 21.98 2.41 -10.99
CA VAL A 73 20.72 1.90 -10.43
C VAL A 73 20.94 1.01 -9.20
N ASP A 74 21.89 0.08 -9.27
CA ASP A 74 22.21 -0.84 -8.17
C ASP A 74 22.69 -0.12 -6.89
N GLU A 75 23.48 0.95 -7.03
CA GLU A 75 23.98 1.74 -5.90
C GLU A 75 22.83 2.49 -5.23
N PHE A 76 21.92 3.03 -6.02
CA PHE A 76 20.74 3.71 -5.50
C PHE A 76 19.76 2.74 -4.86
N GLU A 77 19.51 1.56 -5.45
CA GLU A 77 18.61 0.58 -4.86
C GLU A 77 19.09 0.04 -3.51
N ASN A 78 20.40 -0.05 -3.31
CA ASN A 78 20.99 -0.53 -2.07
C ASN A 78 21.18 0.57 -1.01
N ASN A 79 21.42 1.83 -1.42
CA ASN A 79 21.73 2.92 -0.50
C ASN A 79 20.59 3.91 -0.26
N ALA A 80 19.52 3.87 -1.06
CA ALA A 80 18.35 4.73 -0.85
C ALA A 80 17.66 4.36 0.47
N ILE A 81 17.66 5.30 1.41
CA ILE A 81 16.98 5.16 2.69
C ILE A 81 15.60 5.80 2.54
N PHE A 82 14.57 4.97 2.47
CA PHE A 82 13.18 5.41 2.42
C PHE A 82 12.67 5.71 3.82
N LYS A 83 12.17 6.91 4.02
CA LYS A 83 11.52 7.33 5.26
C LYS A 83 10.04 7.48 5.02
N LYS A 84 9.22 7.03 5.97
CA LYS A 84 7.80 7.33 5.96
C LYS A 84 7.59 8.83 6.16
N VAL A 85 6.90 9.47 5.22
CA VAL A 85 6.63 10.92 5.24
C VAL A 85 5.15 11.26 5.44
N SER A 86 4.25 10.31 5.16
CA SER A 86 2.82 10.50 5.40
C SER A 86 2.10 9.16 5.53
N THR A 87 0.95 9.16 6.21
CA THR A 87 0.05 8.03 6.36
C THR A 87 -1.37 8.51 6.15
N GLN A 88 -2.17 7.73 5.41
CA GLN A 88 -3.62 7.91 5.29
C GLN A 88 -4.31 6.62 5.70
N THR A 89 -5.36 6.73 6.52
CA THR A 89 -6.10 5.57 7.03
C THR A 89 -7.57 5.68 6.64
N PHE A 90 -8.10 4.64 6.02
CA PHE A 90 -9.46 4.56 5.53
C PHE A 90 -10.20 3.42 6.22
N LYS A 91 -11.40 3.68 6.74
CA LYS A 91 -12.28 2.65 7.26
C LYS A 91 -13.08 2.03 6.11
N LEU A 92 -12.81 0.76 5.80
CA LEU A 92 -13.55 -0.02 4.81
C LEU A 92 -14.82 -0.57 5.45
N ARG A 93 -15.98 -0.23 4.88
CA ARG A 93 -17.28 -0.68 5.39
C ARG A 93 -17.81 -1.84 4.56
N GLY A 94 -18.45 -2.79 5.21
CA GLY A 94 -19.14 -3.87 4.50
C GLY A 94 -18.21 -4.95 3.92
N VAL A 95 -16.97 -5.06 4.42
CA VAL A 95 -15.98 -5.99 3.84
C VAL A 95 -16.46 -7.44 3.88
N ALA A 96 -17.11 -7.86 4.98
CA ALA A 96 -17.66 -9.21 5.12
C ALA A 96 -18.91 -9.46 4.26
N GLN A 97 -19.58 -8.41 3.79
CA GLN A 97 -20.78 -8.44 2.94
C GLN A 97 -20.44 -8.35 1.44
N GLY A 98 -19.18 -8.07 1.12
CA GLY A 98 -18.72 -7.74 -0.22
C GLY A 98 -18.64 -6.24 -0.44
N LEU A 99 -17.50 -5.80 -0.97
CA LEU A 99 -17.17 -4.40 -1.19
C LEU A 99 -16.67 -4.22 -2.62
N CYS A 100 -17.08 -3.11 -3.25
CA CYS A 100 -16.42 -2.59 -4.44
C CYS A 100 -16.36 -1.07 -4.30
N GLU A 101 -15.19 -0.56 -3.96
CA GLU A 101 -15.00 0.85 -3.63
C GLU A 101 -13.75 1.41 -4.31
N PHE A 102 -13.88 2.64 -4.79
CA PHE A 102 -12.75 3.44 -5.24
C PHE A 102 -12.25 4.31 -4.09
N VAL A 103 -10.97 4.19 -3.75
CA VAL A 103 -10.32 4.90 -2.64
C VAL A 103 -9.23 5.83 -3.21
N PRO A 104 -9.54 7.12 -3.39
CA PRO A 104 -8.54 8.10 -3.78
C PRO A 104 -7.71 8.51 -2.56
N VAL A 105 -6.43 8.21 -2.58
CA VAL A 105 -5.49 8.59 -1.51
C VAL A 105 -4.79 9.87 -1.92
N THR A 106 -5.01 10.94 -1.18
CA THR A 106 -4.35 12.24 -1.41
C THR A 106 -3.37 12.50 -0.29
N PHE A 107 -2.11 12.65 -0.63
CA PHE A 107 -1.08 13.18 0.26
C PHE A 107 -0.93 14.69 0.00
N GLN A 108 -0.81 15.48 1.06
CA GLN A 108 -0.75 16.94 0.99
C GLN A 108 0.61 17.48 1.43
N ASP A 109 0.76 18.80 1.42
CA ASP A 109 1.95 19.54 1.85
C ASP A 109 3.21 19.26 1.00
N GLN A 110 4.32 18.93 1.65
CA GLN A 110 5.65 18.83 1.04
C GLN A 110 5.76 17.69 0.00
N TYR A 111 4.93 16.66 0.12
CA TYR A 111 4.95 15.48 -0.75
C TYR A 111 3.59 15.26 -1.41
N PHE A 112 3.06 16.34 -1.99
CA PHE A 112 1.76 16.29 -2.67
C PHE A 112 1.74 15.21 -3.75
N SER A 113 0.80 14.26 -3.62
CA SER A 113 0.63 13.16 -4.57
C SER A 113 -0.77 12.56 -4.48
N LEU A 114 -1.22 11.95 -5.57
CA LEU A 114 -2.51 11.26 -5.66
C LEU A 114 -2.28 9.81 -6.07
N LEU A 115 -2.79 8.89 -5.26
CA LEU A 115 -2.81 7.45 -5.56
C LEU A 115 -4.26 6.98 -5.72
N LYS A 116 -4.51 6.25 -6.80
CA LYS A 116 -5.82 5.70 -7.17
C LYS A 116 -5.85 4.23 -6.77
N ILE A 117 -6.71 3.85 -5.82
CA ILE A 117 -6.86 2.46 -5.38
C ILE A 117 -8.29 1.99 -5.66
N GLN A 118 -8.43 0.76 -6.17
CA GLN A 118 -9.70 0.05 -6.23
C GLN A 118 -9.66 -1.10 -5.23
N VAL A 119 -10.61 -1.15 -4.30
CA VAL A 119 -10.70 -2.20 -3.28
C VAL A 119 -11.91 -3.07 -3.56
N TRP A 120 -11.68 -4.38 -3.63
CA TRP A 120 -12.72 -5.40 -3.73
C TRP A 120 -12.64 -6.36 -2.55
N SER A 121 -13.80 -6.75 -2.02
CA SER A 121 -13.88 -7.84 -1.05
C SER A 121 -14.99 -8.81 -1.41
N VAL A 122 -14.77 -10.07 -1.02
CA VAL A 122 -15.74 -11.15 -1.20
C VAL A 122 -15.61 -12.13 -0.03
N LEU A 123 -16.75 -12.56 0.50
CA LEU A 123 -16.80 -13.65 1.47
C LEU A 123 -16.58 -14.98 0.75
N LEU A 124 -15.50 -15.68 1.09
CA LEU A 124 -15.10 -16.91 0.41
C LEU A 124 -15.78 -18.17 0.96
N ASP A 125 -15.60 -18.43 2.26
CA ASP A 125 -16.09 -19.65 2.92
C ASP A 125 -16.38 -19.43 4.41
N PHE A 126 -17.18 -20.33 4.99
CA PHE A 126 -17.32 -20.51 6.43
C PHE A 126 -16.67 -21.83 6.83
N ARG A 127 -15.81 -21.79 7.85
CA ARG A 127 -15.09 -22.97 8.35
C ARG A 127 -15.48 -23.25 9.79
N PHE A 128 -16.09 -24.42 10.01
CA PHE A 128 -16.40 -24.89 11.36
C PHE A 128 -15.14 -25.52 11.98
N ARG A 129 -14.70 -24.99 13.11
CA ARG A 129 -13.61 -25.57 13.92
C ARG A 129 -14.21 -26.12 15.21
N LEU A 130 -13.88 -27.36 15.56
CA LEU A 130 -14.23 -27.91 16.87
C LEU A 130 -13.44 -27.14 17.92
N LYS A 131 -14.12 -26.50 18.88
CA LYS A 131 -13.45 -25.92 20.06
C LYS A 131 -12.79 -27.07 20.82
N GLN A 132 -11.46 -27.07 20.89
CA GLN A 132 -10.69 -27.94 21.78
C GLN A 132 -10.80 -27.43 23.22
#